data_AF-M1KL28-F1
#
_entry.id   AF-M1KL28-F1
#
_cell.length_a   1.000
_cell.length_b   1.000
_cell.length_c   1.000
_cell.angle_alpha   90.00
_cell.angle_beta   90.00
_cell.angle_gamma   90.00
#
_symmetry.space_group_name_H-M   'P 1'
#
loop_
_entity.id
_entity.type
_entity.pdbx_description
1 polymer ?
#
loop_
_entity_poly.entity_id
_entity_poly.type
_entity_poly.pdbx_seq_one_letter_code
_entity_poly.pdbx_strand_id
1 'polypeptide(L)'
;MAQQDKVMLSDKEVKLFLGIKFITESCILLNLSYQTRYKALVLLYNFCEEIDLVGLCTASILLASKLEEEVCTLKRVICVFNYLHTRYESEAAPLTNRLSIRLKEGCILAETQILRSLGFDMSFEDVYGDFIGFLQTVNLPPDLIDRAIRLFNTLIQWPEVRKLDSRSLVTAAIESLFGRNEEFQNFLTKYGAFQKRKFDTRTYREIPAVKDIDESLIRSFVKRQKRK
;
A
#
# COMPACT_ATOMS: atom_id res chain seq x y z
N MET A 1 -8.12 10.82 -35.24
CA MET A 1 -7.29 10.91 -34.02
C MET A 1 -8.22 10.67 -32.84
N ALA A 2 -8.16 9.50 -32.22
CA ALA A 2 -9.03 9.15 -31.10
C ALA A 2 -8.63 9.98 -29.88
N GLN A 3 -9.57 10.75 -29.37
CA GLN A 3 -9.47 11.46 -28.10
C GLN A 3 -9.32 10.38 -27.02
N GLN A 4 -8.10 10.16 -26.53
CA GLN A 4 -7.91 9.31 -25.34
C GLN A 4 -8.67 9.98 -24.20
N ASP A 5 -9.77 9.38 -23.78
CA ASP A 5 -10.49 9.79 -22.57
C ASP A 5 -9.48 9.86 -21.42
N LYS A 6 -9.10 11.09 -21.05
CA LYS A 6 -8.16 11.32 -19.96
C LYS A 6 -8.89 10.91 -18.69
N VAL A 7 -8.62 9.70 -18.19
CA VAL A 7 -9.15 9.23 -16.90
C VAL A 7 -8.95 10.33 -15.85
N MET A 8 -10.04 10.90 -15.38
CA MET A 8 -10.04 11.94 -14.37
C MET A 8 -10.00 11.29 -12.99
N LEU A 9 -9.14 11.81 -12.12
CA LEU A 9 -8.95 11.35 -10.75
C LEU A 9 -9.28 12.52 -9.82
N SER A 10 -10.13 12.26 -8.83
CA SER A 10 -10.41 13.19 -7.75
C SER A 10 -9.25 13.23 -6.74
N ASP A 11 -9.14 14.32 -5.97
CA ASP A 11 -8.13 14.45 -4.91
C ASP A 11 -8.21 13.29 -3.89
N LYS A 12 -9.43 12.83 -3.59
CA LYS A 12 -9.67 11.65 -2.73
C LYS A 12 -9.06 10.38 -3.32
N GLU A 13 -9.29 10.12 -4.61
CA GLU A 13 -8.71 8.97 -5.31
C GLU A 13 -7.18 9.06 -5.37
N VAL A 14 -6.63 10.25 -5.63
CA VAL A 14 -5.17 10.46 -5.65
C VAL A 14 -4.55 10.21 -4.27
N LYS A 15 -5.14 10.75 -3.19
CA LYS A 15 -4.68 10.49 -1.82
C LYS A 15 -4.67 8.98 -1.51
N LEU A 16 -5.75 8.29 -1.87
CA LEU A 16 -5.90 6.86 -1.67
C LEU A 16 -4.87 6.04 -2.46
N PHE A 17 -4.67 6.36 -3.74
CA PHE A 17 -3.70 5.69 -4.61
C PHE A 17 -2.25 5.94 -4.18
N LEU A 18 -1.92 7.14 -3.70
CA LEU A 18 -0.65 7.40 -3.06
C LEU A 18 -0.46 6.52 -1.81
N GLY A 19 -1.49 6.39 -0.99
CA GLY A 19 -1.47 5.52 0.18
C GLY A 19 -1.22 4.06 -0.17
N ILE A 20 -1.96 3.53 -1.15
CA ILE A 20 -1.80 2.15 -1.65
C ILE A 20 -0.37 1.93 -2.14
N LYS A 21 0.17 2.87 -2.94
CA LYS A 21 1.53 2.83 -3.45
C LYS A 21 2.56 2.82 -2.33
N PHE A 22 2.48 3.77 -1.40
CA PHE A 22 3.45 3.88 -0.31
C PHE A 22 3.40 2.68 0.65
N ILE A 23 2.21 2.19 1.01
CA ILE A 23 2.08 1.01 1.87
C ILE A 23 2.63 -0.22 1.16
N THR A 24 2.21 -0.47 -0.08
CA THR A 24 2.64 -1.66 -0.85
C THR A 24 4.15 -1.69 -1.02
N GLU A 25 4.75 -0.59 -1.48
CA GLU A 25 6.20 -0.51 -1.68
C GLU A 25 6.97 -0.57 -0.35
N SER A 26 6.43 0.01 0.72
CA SER A 26 7.06 -0.07 2.05
C SER A 26 7.06 -1.50 2.58
N CYS A 27 5.95 -2.23 2.50
CA CYS A 27 5.87 -3.62 2.92
C CYS A 27 6.86 -4.50 2.16
N ILE A 28 7.02 -4.27 0.85
CA ILE A 28 8.02 -4.98 0.02
C ILE A 28 9.44 -4.68 0.53
N LEU A 29 9.80 -3.40 0.70
CA LEU A 29 11.15 -3.01 1.14
C LEU A 29 11.46 -3.43 2.58
N LEU A 30 10.45 -3.55 3.43
CA LEU A 30 10.57 -4.02 4.81
C LEU A 30 10.57 -5.56 4.92
N ASN A 31 10.27 -6.26 3.82
CA ASN A 31 10.09 -7.71 3.75
C ASN A 31 8.98 -8.21 4.70
N LEU A 32 7.85 -7.51 4.70
CA LEU A 32 6.65 -7.88 5.47
C LEU A 32 5.76 -8.82 4.65
N SER A 33 5.04 -9.69 5.34
CA SER A 33 4.13 -10.67 4.74
C SER A 33 3.01 -10.00 3.94
N TYR A 34 2.36 -10.81 3.08
CA TYR A 34 1.17 -10.35 2.36
C TYR A 34 -0.01 -10.08 3.31
N GLN A 35 -0.11 -10.82 4.42
CA GLN A 35 -1.13 -10.62 5.45
C GLN A 35 -0.95 -9.26 6.15
N THR A 36 0.28 -8.91 6.52
CA THR A 36 0.61 -7.57 7.05
C THR A 36 0.26 -6.47 6.07
N ARG A 37 0.56 -6.66 4.78
CA ARG A 37 0.21 -5.70 3.74
C ARG A 37 -1.29 -5.52 3.61
N TYR A 38 -2.06 -6.62 3.61
CA TYR A 38 -3.52 -6.57 3.58
C TYR A 38 -4.09 -5.77 4.74
N LYS A 39 -3.69 -6.09 5.98
CA LYS A 39 -4.16 -5.36 7.17
C LYS A 39 -3.80 -3.88 7.12
N ALA A 40 -2.59 -3.54 6.67
CA ALA A 40 -2.17 -2.15 6.50
C ALA A 40 -3.03 -1.41 5.45
N LEU A 41 -3.39 -2.07 4.34
CA LEU A 41 -4.26 -1.50 3.32
C LEU A 41 -5.70 -1.32 3.82
N VAL A 42 -6.25 -2.27 4.59
CA VAL A 42 -7.58 -2.12 5.20
C VAL A 42 -7.61 -0.93 6.16
N LEU A 43 -6.57 -0.76 6.99
CA LEU A 43 -6.44 0.41 7.86
C LEU A 43 -6.38 1.72 7.06
N LEU A 44 -5.63 1.76 5.95
CA LEU A 44 -5.64 2.90 5.03
C LEU A 44 -7.06 3.19 4.54
N TYR A 45 -7.78 2.19 4.04
CA TYR A 45 -9.11 2.40 3.46
C TYR A 45 -10.12 2.92 4.48
N ASN A 46 -10.02 2.46 5.73
CA ASN A 46 -10.94 2.88 6.79
C ASN A 46 -10.68 4.30 7.29
N PHE A 47 -9.43 4.77 7.26
CA PHE A 47 -9.05 6.05 7.88
C PHE A 47 -8.49 7.11 6.90
N CYS A 48 -8.51 6.84 5.59
CA CYS A 48 -7.93 7.75 4.57
C CYS A 48 -8.51 9.16 4.59
N GLU A 49 -9.79 9.32 4.95
CA GLU A 49 -10.42 10.65 4.97
C GLU A 49 -10.11 11.43 6.26
N GLU A 50 -9.82 10.73 7.36
CA GLU A 50 -9.71 11.32 8.70
C GLU A 50 -8.28 11.68 9.09
N ILE A 51 -7.29 10.94 8.56
CA ILE A 51 -5.89 11.02 8.99
C ILE A 51 -5.02 11.55 7.84
N ASP A 52 -3.99 12.33 8.18
CA ASP A 52 -2.97 12.74 7.23
C ASP A 52 -2.29 11.51 6.59
N LEU A 53 -2.00 11.59 5.29
CA LEU A 53 -1.53 10.46 4.50
C LEU A 53 -0.25 9.83 5.06
N VAL A 54 0.70 10.66 5.49
CA VAL A 54 2.02 10.18 5.98
C VAL A 54 1.85 9.46 7.31
N GLY A 55 1.13 10.07 8.25
CA GLY A 55 0.82 9.47 9.54
C GLY A 55 0.06 8.15 9.37
N LEU A 56 -0.96 8.16 8.50
CA LEU A 56 -1.79 6.98 8.22
C LEU A 56 -0.98 5.83 7.62
N CYS A 57 -0.16 6.08 6.59
CA CYS A 57 0.64 5.02 5.96
C CYS A 57 1.61 4.40 6.96
N THR A 58 2.35 5.23 7.69
CA THR A 58 3.35 4.74 8.65
C THR A 58 2.73 4.02 9.84
N ALA A 59 1.62 4.53 10.39
CA ALA A 59 0.88 3.89 11.47
C ALA A 59 0.23 2.57 11.02
N SER A 60 -0.36 2.53 9.83
CA SER A 60 -1.01 1.31 9.31
C SER A 60 -0.01 0.17 9.14
N ILE A 61 1.19 0.45 8.61
CA ILE A 61 2.26 -0.55 8.48
C ILE A 61 2.73 -1.01 9.86
N LEU A 62 2.96 -0.08 10.79
CA LEU A 62 3.45 -0.40 12.12
C LEU A 62 2.44 -1.27 12.88
N LEU A 63 1.16 -0.87 12.91
CA LEU A 63 0.09 -1.61 13.56
C LEU A 63 -0.09 -3.00 12.95
N ALA A 64 -0.19 -3.09 11.63
CA ALA A 64 -0.33 -4.38 10.95
C ALA A 64 0.84 -5.31 11.25
N SER A 65 2.08 -4.81 11.26
CA SER A 65 3.24 -5.64 11.60
C SER A 65 3.22 -6.13 13.04
N LYS A 66 2.68 -5.35 13.99
CA LYS A 66 2.51 -5.80 15.37
C LYS A 66 1.44 -6.88 15.49
N LEU A 67 0.34 -6.74 14.75
CA LEU A 67 -0.75 -7.72 14.74
C LEU A 67 -0.32 -9.08 14.16
N GLU A 68 0.61 -9.06 13.21
CA GLU A 68 1.19 -10.27 12.60
C GLU A 68 2.49 -10.74 13.29
N GLU A 69 2.83 -10.16 14.44
CA GLU A 69 4.03 -10.48 15.21
C GLU A 69 5.35 -10.38 14.40
N GLU A 70 5.38 -9.52 13.37
CA GLU A 70 6.55 -9.31 12.52
C GLU A 70 7.52 -8.29 13.10
N VAL A 71 8.82 -8.57 13.00
CA VAL A 71 9.88 -7.69 13.53
C VAL A 71 10.00 -6.41 12.68
N CYS A 72 9.23 -5.38 13.03
CA CYS A 72 9.25 -4.08 12.37
C CYS A 72 9.25 -2.94 13.41
N THR A 73 10.26 -2.07 13.36
CA THR A 73 10.35 -0.93 14.27
C THR A 73 9.89 0.34 13.58
N LEU A 74 9.32 1.28 14.34
CA LEU A 74 8.94 2.61 13.86
C LEU A 74 10.10 3.29 13.11
N LYS A 75 11.34 3.13 13.59
CA LYS A 75 12.53 3.65 12.91
C LYS A 75 12.70 3.07 11.50
N ARG A 76 12.51 1.77 11.31
CA ARG A 76 12.58 1.12 9.99
C ARG A 76 11.48 1.64 9.06
N VAL A 77 10.24 1.72 9.56
CA VAL A 77 9.10 2.25 8.80
C VAL A 77 9.38 3.67 8.32
N ILE A 78 9.83 4.56 9.21
CA ILE A 78 10.15 5.96 8.86
C ILE A 78 11.28 6.04 7.84
N CYS A 79 12.34 5.25 7.99
CA CYS A 79 13.45 5.24 7.04
C CYS A 79 12.99 4.82 5.64
N VAL A 80 12.20 3.75 5.54
CA VAL A 80 11.68 3.25 4.26
C VAL A 80 10.69 4.23 3.65
N PHE A 81 9.77 4.77 4.44
CA PHE A 81 8.82 5.76 3.97
C PHE A 81 9.52 7.03 3.48
N ASN A 82 10.50 7.57 4.23
CA ASN A 82 11.26 8.73 3.80
C ASN A 82 12.01 8.47 2.48
N TYR A 83 12.60 7.28 2.33
CA TYR A 83 13.25 6.87 1.08
C TYR A 83 12.27 6.87 -0.09
N LEU A 84 11.10 6.25 0.07
CA LEU A 84 10.07 6.21 -0.97
C LEU A 84 9.50 7.59 -1.29
N HIS A 85 9.26 8.42 -0.28
CA HIS A 85 8.78 9.79 -0.44
C HIS A 85 9.80 10.65 -1.18
N THR A 86 11.08 10.60 -0.78
CA THR A 86 12.20 11.26 -1.47
C THR A 86 12.33 10.81 -2.92
N ARG A 87 12.23 9.49 -3.17
CA ARG A 87 12.26 8.92 -4.52
C ARG A 87 11.07 9.42 -5.33
N TYR A 88 9.89 9.44 -4.73
CA TYR A 88 8.67 9.89 -5.39
C TYR A 88 8.79 11.35 -5.79
N GLU A 89 9.22 12.24 -4.88
CA GLU A 89 9.34 13.69 -5.15
C GLU A 89 10.50 14.06 -6.06
N SER A 90 11.38 13.12 -6.42
CA SER A 90 12.61 13.41 -7.16
C SER A 90 13.48 14.49 -6.49
N GLU A 91 13.35 14.66 -5.18
CA GLU A 91 14.09 15.63 -4.37
C GLU A 91 14.84 14.91 -3.25
N ALA A 92 16.17 14.97 -3.28
CA ALA A 92 17.01 14.35 -2.25
C ALA A 92 16.84 15.06 -0.90
N ALA A 93 15.88 14.62 -0.09
CA ALA A 93 15.65 15.10 1.27
C ALA A 93 16.28 14.14 2.29
N PRO A 94 17.45 14.46 2.87
CA PRO A 94 18.03 13.62 3.91
C PRO A 94 17.10 13.58 5.13
N LEU A 95 17.00 12.41 5.77
CA LEU A 95 16.23 12.25 7.00
C LEU A 95 16.93 12.98 8.15
N THR A 96 16.64 14.28 8.28
CA THR A 96 17.14 15.11 9.38
C THR A 96 16.52 14.68 10.71
N ASN A 97 17.16 15.01 11.84
CA ASN A 97 16.60 14.73 13.17
C ASN A 97 15.21 15.37 13.35
N ARG A 98 15.03 16.61 12.89
CA ARG A 98 13.74 17.32 12.96
C ARG A 98 12.66 16.61 12.14
N LEU A 99 12.99 16.19 10.91
CA LEU A 99 12.06 15.43 10.08
C LEU A 99 11.72 14.07 10.70
N SER A 100 12.72 13.37 11.25
CA SER A 100 12.52 12.10 11.93
C SER A 100 11.58 12.24 13.13
N ILE A 101 11.75 13.27 13.96
CA ILE A 101 10.86 13.54 15.10
C ILE A 101 9.43 13.78 14.61
N ARG A 102 9.24 14.65 13.61
CA ARG A 102 7.91 14.94 13.04
C ARG A 102 7.22 13.69 12.48
N LEU A 103 7.96 12.83 11.78
CA LEU A 103 7.43 11.58 11.24
C LEU A 103 7.05 10.59 12.35
N LYS A 104 7.82 10.53 13.45
CA LYS A 104 7.47 9.72 14.62
C LYS A 104 6.21 10.23 15.30
N GLU A 105 6.13 11.52 15.55
CA GLU A 105 4.96 12.16 16.17
C GLU A 105 3.70 11.92 15.32
N GLY A 106 3.78 12.15 14.01
CA GLY A 106 2.68 11.90 13.10
C GLY A 106 2.22 10.43 13.09
N CYS A 107 3.17 9.49 13.13
CA CYS A 107 2.86 8.06 13.23
C CYS A 107 2.18 7.71 14.56
N ILE A 108 2.68 8.21 15.69
CA ILE A 108 2.12 7.93 17.03
C ILE A 108 0.71 8.52 17.18
N LEU A 109 0.50 9.74 16.67
CA LEU A 109 -0.83 10.38 16.69
C LEU A 109 -1.83 9.59 15.84
N ALA A 110 -1.44 9.19 14.63
CA ALA A 110 -2.28 8.38 13.75
C ALA A 110 -2.57 7.00 14.36
N GLU A 111 -1.56 6.33 14.91
CA GLU A 111 -1.72 5.04 15.61
C GLU A 111 -2.72 5.15 16.76
N THR A 112 -2.59 6.19 17.58
CA THR A 112 -3.50 6.43 18.71
C THR A 112 -4.93 6.69 18.24
N GLN A 113 -5.11 7.46 17.16
CA GLN A 113 -6.42 7.74 16.59
C GLN A 113 -7.07 6.46 16.05
N ILE A 114 -6.35 5.66 15.27
CA ILE A 114 -6.83 4.37 14.74
C ILE A 114 -7.29 3.46 15.88
N LEU A 115 -6.42 3.25 16.87
CA LEU A 115 -6.72 2.36 18.00
C LEU A 115 -7.94 2.83 18.81
N ARG A 116 -8.07 4.14 19.05
CA ARG A 116 -9.24 4.71 19.74
C ARG A 116 -10.52 4.52 18.93
N SER A 117 -10.48 4.78 17.62
CA SER A 117 -11.65 4.63 16.76
C SER A 117 -12.12 3.18 16.66
N LEU A 118 -11.20 2.22 16.77
CA LEU A 118 -11.52 0.78 16.80
C LEU A 118 -11.82 0.25 18.20
N GLY A 119 -11.83 1.09 19.24
CA GLY A 119 -12.05 0.64 20.62
C GLY A 119 -10.98 -0.35 21.12
N PHE A 120 -9.79 -0.32 20.52
CA PHE A 120 -8.70 -1.30 20.72
C PHE A 120 -9.06 -2.75 20.35
N ASP A 121 -10.19 -2.98 19.68
CA ASP A 121 -10.55 -4.28 19.09
C ASP A 121 -10.03 -4.33 17.64
N MET A 122 -8.88 -4.97 17.47
CA MET A 122 -8.18 -5.11 16.20
C MET A 122 -8.20 -6.57 15.75
N SER A 123 -9.40 -7.10 15.52
CA SER A 123 -9.60 -8.40 14.89
C SER A 123 -9.65 -8.25 13.37
N PHE A 124 -8.85 -9.05 12.67
CA PHE A 124 -8.83 -9.12 11.21
C PHE A 124 -8.89 -10.58 10.79
N GLU A 125 -9.66 -10.86 9.75
CA GLU A 125 -9.75 -12.20 9.16
C GLU A 125 -8.42 -12.64 8.54
N ASP A 126 -8.14 -13.95 8.59
CA ASP A 126 -7.02 -14.57 7.89
C ASP A 126 -7.38 -14.86 6.42
N VAL A 127 -7.49 -13.79 5.64
CA VAL A 127 -7.92 -13.86 4.23
C VAL A 127 -6.96 -14.65 3.36
N TYR A 128 -5.66 -14.67 3.70
CA TYR A 128 -4.67 -15.45 2.96
C TYR A 128 -4.74 -16.93 3.34
N GLY A 129 -4.93 -17.26 4.62
CA GLY A 129 -5.20 -18.64 5.05
C GLY A 129 -6.41 -19.23 4.34
N ASP A 130 -7.53 -18.49 4.31
CA ASP A 130 -8.76 -18.91 3.64
C ASP A 130 -8.58 -19.06 2.12
N PHE A 131 -7.88 -18.13 1.47
CA PHE A 131 -7.61 -18.20 0.04
C PHE A 131 -6.68 -19.36 -0.33
N ILE A 132 -5.62 -19.60 0.45
CA ILE A 132 -4.72 -20.75 0.24
C ILE A 132 -5.48 -22.06 0.49
N GLY A 133 -6.28 -22.13 1.55
CA GLY A 133 -7.14 -23.27 1.83
C GLY A 133 -8.09 -23.56 0.66
N PHE A 134 -8.73 -22.53 0.11
CA PHE A 134 -9.52 -22.67 -1.10
C PHE A 134 -8.70 -23.25 -2.25
N LEU A 135 -7.55 -22.67 -2.59
CA LEU A 135 -6.69 -23.13 -3.69
C LEU A 135 -6.23 -24.59 -3.53
N GLN A 136 -6.05 -25.08 -2.31
CA GLN A 136 -5.71 -26.46 -2.03
C GLN A 136 -6.89 -27.43 -2.22
N THR A 137 -8.12 -26.95 -2.04
CA THR A 137 -9.33 -27.78 -2.25
C THR A 137 -9.77 -27.86 -3.70
N VAL A 138 -9.39 -26.88 -4.53
CA VAL A 138 -9.73 -26.87 -5.96
C VAL A 138 -8.61 -27.48 -6.79
N ASN A 139 -8.96 -28.38 -7.71
CA ASN A 139 -8.00 -29.02 -8.60
C ASN A 139 -7.69 -28.11 -9.81
N LEU A 140 -6.95 -27.02 -9.56
CA LEU A 140 -6.52 -26.08 -10.59
C LEU A 140 -5.11 -26.43 -11.11
N PRO A 141 -4.85 -26.24 -12.42
CA PRO A 141 -3.51 -26.25 -12.97
C PRO A 141 -2.52 -25.32 -12.22
N PRO A 142 -1.25 -25.71 -12.03
CA PRO A 142 -0.28 -24.91 -11.28
C PRO A 142 -0.08 -23.48 -11.80
N ASP A 143 -0.15 -23.28 -13.12
CA ASP A 143 -0.07 -21.96 -13.76
C ASP A 143 -1.24 -21.05 -13.39
N LEU A 144 -2.45 -21.62 -13.25
CA LEU A 144 -3.63 -20.90 -12.80
C LEU A 144 -3.56 -20.58 -11.31
N ILE A 145 -2.99 -21.46 -10.48
CA ILE A 145 -2.74 -21.20 -9.05
C ILE A 145 -1.79 -19.99 -8.90
N ASP A 146 -0.66 -20.02 -9.61
CA ASP A 146 0.31 -18.92 -9.59
C ASP A 146 -0.31 -17.59 -10.04
N ARG A 147 -1.15 -17.64 -11.08
CA ARG A 147 -1.88 -16.47 -11.57
C ARG A 147 -2.90 -15.97 -10.54
N ALA A 148 -3.61 -16.87 -9.87
CA ALA A 148 -4.57 -16.53 -8.83
C ALA A 148 -3.89 -15.85 -7.64
N ILE A 149 -2.73 -16.33 -7.19
CA ILE A 149 -1.96 -15.71 -6.09
C ILE A 149 -1.48 -14.31 -6.48
N ARG A 150 -0.93 -14.13 -7.69
CA ARG A 150 -0.52 -12.81 -8.18
C ARG A 150 -1.71 -11.85 -8.27
N LEU A 151 -2.86 -12.35 -8.74
CA LEU A 151 -4.08 -11.57 -8.82
C LEU A 151 -4.58 -11.18 -7.43
N PHE A 152 -4.61 -12.09 -6.47
CA PHE A 152 -5.05 -11.81 -5.10
C PHE A 152 -4.20 -10.71 -4.45
N ASN A 153 -2.88 -10.77 -4.64
CA ASN A 153 -1.95 -9.72 -4.19
C ASN A 153 -2.19 -8.35 -4.85
N THR A 154 -2.83 -8.33 -6.01
CA THR A 154 -3.26 -7.09 -6.69
C THR A 154 -4.65 -6.69 -6.22
N LEU A 155 -5.54 -7.65 -6.00
CA LEU A 155 -6.91 -7.46 -5.55
C LEU A 155 -6.97 -6.74 -4.20
N ILE A 156 -6.08 -7.06 -3.25
CA ILE A 156 -6.04 -6.38 -1.94
C ILE A 156 -5.77 -4.86 -2.03
N GLN A 157 -5.27 -4.38 -3.17
CA GLN A 157 -5.07 -2.94 -3.43
C GLN A 157 -6.38 -2.23 -3.83
N TRP A 158 -7.43 -2.98 -4.14
CA TRP A 158 -8.73 -2.44 -4.49
C TRP A 158 -9.47 -1.98 -3.21
N PRO A 159 -9.89 -0.71 -3.09
CA PRO A 159 -10.46 -0.20 -1.84
C PRO A 159 -11.73 -0.90 -1.35
N GLU A 160 -12.47 -1.57 -2.24
CA GLU A 160 -13.70 -2.29 -1.88
C GLU A 160 -13.44 -3.53 -1.02
N VAL A 161 -12.19 -4.03 -0.96
CA VAL A 161 -11.84 -5.19 -0.12
C VAL A 161 -12.16 -5.00 1.35
N ARG A 162 -12.20 -3.75 1.87
CA ARG A 162 -12.60 -3.49 3.26
C ARG A 162 -14.05 -3.88 3.59
N LYS A 163 -14.89 -4.06 2.56
CA LYS A 163 -16.31 -4.41 2.68
C LYS A 163 -16.56 -5.90 2.48
N LEU A 164 -15.54 -6.66 2.10
CA LEU A 164 -15.66 -8.06 1.73
C LEU A 164 -15.14 -8.92 2.88
N ASP A 165 -15.92 -9.93 3.26
CA ASP A 165 -15.42 -11.02 4.10
C ASP A 165 -14.47 -11.92 3.30
N SER A 166 -13.77 -12.82 4.00
CA SER A 166 -12.77 -13.69 3.39
C SER A 166 -13.33 -14.53 2.24
N ARG A 167 -14.56 -15.03 2.36
CA ARG A 167 -15.25 -15.79 1.31
C ARG A 167 -15.56 -14.94 0.09
N SER A 168 -16.08 -13.73 0.30
CA SER A 168 -16.37 -12.79 -0.79
C SER A 168 -15.09 -12.34 -1.49
N LEU A 169 -13.96 -12.22 -0.77
CA LEU A 169 -12.64 -11.97 -1.35
C LEU A 169 -12.16 -13.11 -2.24
N VAL A 170 -12.34 -14.36 -1.82
CA VAL A 170 -12.04 -15.54 -2.65
C VAL A 170 -12.89 -15.50 -3.92
N THR A 171 -14.20 -15.28 -3.81
CA THR A 171 -15.10 -15.17 -4.97
C THR A 171 -14.67 -14.04 -5.91
N ALA A 172 -14.40 -12.84 -5.38
CA ALA A 172 -13.95 -11.69 -6.16
C ALA A 172 -12.62 -11.98 -6.89
N ALA A 173 -11.70 -12.71 -6.26
CA ALA A 173 -10.44 -13.13 -6.88
C ALA A 173 -10.67 -14.09 -8.06
N ILE A 174 -11.56 -15.07 -7.90
CA ILE A 174 -11.88 -16.03 -8.96
C ILE A 174 -12.63 -15.36 -10.11
N GLU A 175 -13.61 -14.51 -9.83
CA GLU A 175 -14.30 -13.73 -10.86
C GLU A 175 -13.31 -12.84 -11.64
N SER A 176 -12.40 -12.19 -10.93
CA SER A 176 -11.34 -11.38 -11.53
C SER A 176 -10.37 -12.20 -12.38
N LEU A 177 -10.05 -13.43 -11.99
CA LEU A 177 -9.19 -14.34 -12.77
C LEU A 177 -9.77 -14.62 -14.16
N PHE A 178 -11.10 -14.71 -14.24
CA PHE A 178 -11.84 -14.91 -15.49
C PHE A 178 -12.33 -13.60 -16.14
N GLY A 179 -11.90 -12.44 -15.64
CA GLY A 179 -12.25 -11.14 -16.21
C GLY A 179 -13.71 -10.71 -16.02
N ARG A 180 -14.41 -11.27 -15.02
CA ARG A 180 -15.84 -11.02 -14.76
C ARG A 180 -16.10 -9.95 -13.70
N ASN A 181 -15.08 -9.48 -12.99
CA ASN A 181 -15.20 -8.43 -11.99
C ASN A 181 -14.92 -7.05 -12.62
N GLU A 182 -15.97 -6.40 -13.11
CA GLU A 182 -15.87 -5.10 -13.80
C GLU A 182 -15.39 -3.96 -12.90
N GLU A 183 -15.81 -3.94 -11.63
CA GLU A 183 -15.40 -2.92 -10.67
C GLU A 183 -13.89 -2.96 -10.42
N PHE A 184 -13.33 -4.16 -10.26
CA PHE A 184 -11.90 -4.35 -10.13
C PHE A 184 -11.15 -3.95 -11.40
N GLN A 185 -11.67 -4.26 -12.59
CA GLN A 185 -11.06 -3.81 -13.85
C GLN A 185 -11.07 -2.28 -14.00
N ASN A 186 -12.15 -1.62 -13.57
CA ASN A 186 -12.23 -0.16 -13.52
C ASN A 186 -11.19 0.42 -12.55
N PHE A 187 -11.01 -0.20 -11.37
CA PHE A 187 -9.95 0.15 -10.44
C PHE A 187 -8.56 0.01 -11.07
N LEU A 188 -8.26 -1.13 -11.72
CA LEU A 188 -6.97 -1.35 -12.38
C LEU A 188 -6.69 -0.30 -13.47
N THR A 189 -7.72 0.09 -14.21
CA THR A 189 -7.63 1.14 -15.24
C THR A 189 -7.28 2.49 -14.63
N LYS A 190 -7.98 2.89 -13.56
CA LYS A 190 -7.72 4.14 -12.83
C LYS A 190 -6.35 4.14 -12.16
N TYR A 191 -6.00 3.07 -11.46
CA TYR A 191 -4.73 2.94 -10.76
C TYR A 191 -3.55 2.90 -11.73
N GLY A 192 -3.70 2.21 -12.87
CA GLY A 192 -2.72 2.23 -13.96
C GLY A 192 -2.55 3.61 -14.59
N ALA A 193 -3.62 4.39 -14.72
CA ALA A 193 -3.54 5.79 -15.16
C ALA A 193 -2.83 6.68 -14.14
N PHE A 194 -3.10 6.47 -12.84
CA PHE A 194 -2.40 7.15 -11.75
C PHE A 194 -0.89 6.87 -11.76
N GLN A 195 -0.48 5.61 -11.93
CA GLN A 195 0.94 5.22 -11.92
C GLN A 195 1.78 5.86 -13.04
N LYS A 196 1.14 6.30 -14.14
CA LYS A 196 1.80 6.97 -15.28
C LYS A 196 1.94 8.48 -15.10
N ARG A 197 1.34 9.05 -14.04
CA ARG A 197 1.31 10.48 -13.76
C ARG A 197 2.00 10.75 -12.42
N LYS A 198 2.40 12.00 -12.22
CA LYS A 198 3.03 12.47 -10.99
C LYS A 198 2.07 13.44 -10.31
N PHE A 199 1.91 13.30 -9.00
CA PHE A 199 1.04 14.13 -8.19
C PHE A 199 1.82 14.72 -7.02
N ASP A 200 1.48 15.93 -6.62
CA ASP A 200 2.00 16.56 -5.41
C ASP A 200 1.39 15.87 -4.18
N THR A 201 2.23 15.45 -3.22
CA THR A 201 1.77 14.65 -2.07
C THR A 201 0.98 15.43 -1.03
N ARG A 202 0.91 16.76 -1.14
CA ARG A 202 0.19 17.66 -0.20
C ARG A 202 -1.11 18.18 -0.78
N THR A 203 -1.10 18.52 -2.07
CA THR A 203 -2.24 19.13 -2.77
C THR A 203 -3.00 18.14 -3.63
N TYR A 204 -2.43 16.95 -3.90
CA TYR A 204 -3.00 15.90 -4.75
C TYR A 204 -3.24 16.31 -6.21
N ARG A 205 -2.69 17.45 -6.62
CA ARG A 205 -2.76 17.94 -8.01
C ARG A 205 -1.70 17.27 -8.85
N GLU A 206 -2.04 17.02 -10.12
CA GLU A 206 -1.10 16.52 -11.12
C GLU A 206 0.01 17.57 -11.33
N ILE A 207 1.26 17.12 -11.29
CA ILE A 207 2.44 17.95 -11.57
C ILE A 207 3.27 17.32 -12.69
N PRO A 208 4.07 18.11 -13.44
CA PRO A 208 4.96 17.54 -14.44
C PRO A 208 5.93 16.52 -13.82
N ALA A 209 6.06 15.36 -14.44
CA ALA A 209 7.04 14.38 -14.01
C ALA A 209 8.46 14.93 -14.22
N VAL A 210 9.21 15.15 -13.13
CA VAL A 210 10.63 15.51 -13.19
C VAL A 210 11.42 14.21 -13.35
N LYS A 211 12.40 14.21 -14.28
CA LYS A 211 13.27 13.07 -14.64
C LYS A 211 13.70 12.27 -13.40
N ASP A 212 13.63 10.93 -13.51
CA ASP A 212 14.01 9.98 -12.46
C ASP A 212 15.41 10.28 -11.90
N ILE A 213 15.53 10.26 -10.57
CA ILE A 213 16.82 10.32 -9.87
C ILE A 213 17.65 9.08 -10.27
N ASP A 214 18.91 9.31 -10.64
CA ASP A 214 19.88 8.26 -10.97
C ASP A 214 20.04 7.23 -9.83
N GLU A 215 19.74 5.97 -10.15
CA GLU A 215 19.83 4.82 -9.23
C GLU A 215 21.25 4.56 -8.71
N SER A 216 22.27 5.18 -9.31
CA SER A 216 23.67 5.12 -8.83
C SER A 216 23.84 5.64 -7.40
N LEU A 217 23.03 6.63 -7.00
CA LEU A 217 23.01 7.17 -5.63
C LEU A 217 22.50 6.13 -4.61
N ILE A 218 21.61 5.23 -5.03
CA ILE A 218 20.94 4.20 -4.20
C ILE A 218 21.90 3.08 -3.79
N ARG A 219 22.78 2.64 -4.72
CA ARG A 219 23.76 1.58 -4.44
C ARG A 219 24.73 1.95 -3.32
N SER A 220 24.97 3.24 -3.11
CA SER A 220 25.85 3.74 -2.05
C SER A 220 25.22 3.64 -0.65
N PHE A 221 23.89 3.73 -0.53
CA PHE A 221 23.17 3.66 0.74
C PHE A 221 23.07 2.22 1.27
N VAL A 222 22.73 1.26 0.41
CA VAL A 222 22.69 -0.18 0.75
C VAL A 222 24.07 -0.70 1.16
N LYS A 223 25.14 -0.26 0.49
CA LYS A 223 26.52 -0.60 0.86
C LYS A 223 26.93 -0.07 2.24
N ARG A 224 26.39 1.07 2.68
CA ARG A 224 26.70 1.65 3.99
C ARG A 224 25.98 0.97 5.15
N GLN A 225 24.82 0.34 4.92
CA GLN A 225 24.13 -0.43 5.97
C GLN A 225 24.72 -1.83 6.20
N LYS A 226 25.33 -2.45 5.19
CA LYS A 226 26.03 -3.75 5.33
C LYS A 226 27.39 -3.67 6.04
N ARG A 227 27.85 -2.47 6.43
CA ARG A 227 29.17 -2.24 7.07
C ARG A 227 29.08 -1.97 8.58
N LYS A 228 28.03 -2.43 9.25
CA LYS A 228 27.93 -2.44 10.72
C LYS A 228 27.57 -3.82 11.23
#